data_AF-A0A9E3PX13-F1
#
_entry.id   AF-A0A9E3PX13-F1
#
_cell.length_a   1.000
_cell.length_b   1.000
_cell.length_c   1.000
_cell.angle_alpha   90.00
_cell.angle_beta   90.00
_cell.angle_gamma   90.00
#
_symmetry.space_group_name_H-M   'P 1'
#
loop_
_entity.id
_entity.type
_entity.pdbx_description
1 polymer ?
#
loop_
_entity_poly.entity_id
_entity_poly.type
_entity_poly.pdbx_seq_one_letter_code
_entity_poly.pdbx_strand_id
1 'polypeptide(L)'
;MRRALPFLVLLLATTACGVAEPDSRSGIEPPNRTAAGGAPDAQDAAFTGGEASREAGPDIGTAAAPDVAFSYRYGFRLSADRIAAVQGQHQEICERLTLARCRITGMSYRADNERDVEAMLAFAVDPAAAGAFSREAVQRVTAADGAIAESRITGEDAGTPLRASQRGRAELEADLARIETRLRGLDPMAAEKGGLEAQAARLRAEIRALREAGDAQQAALATTPVLFRYGAGRYAPGPAPTPTLAETARDSGETALAGLLLLLRLIIIAAPWALAGLAGWWIVRRLRRHLPPLTNRPETDAA
;
A
#
# COMPACT_ATOMS: atom_id res chain seq x y z
N MET A 1 -59.63 12.06 -18.27
CA MET A 1 -59.54 12.49 -19.67
C MET A 1 -58.19 13.18 -19.90
N ARG A 2 -57.47 12.78 -20.96
CA ARG A 2 -56.49 13.54 -21.79
C ARG A 2 -55.52 14.50 -21.07
N ARG A 3 -54.24 14.13 -20.97
CA ARG A 3 -53.13 14.35 -21.93
C ARG A 3 -52.58 15.80 -21.92
N ALA A 4 -51.32 15.95 -21.51
CA ALA A 4 -50.17 16.32 -22.36
C ALA A 4 -49.13 17.18 -21.60
N LEU A 5 -47.92 16.63 -21.43
CA LEU A 5 -46.67 17.40 -21.40
C LEU A 5 -46.48 18.08 -22.77
N PRO A 6 -45.85 19.27 -22.83
CA PRO A 6 -44.52 19.29 -23.47
C PRO A 6 -43.49 20.32 -22.91
N PHE A 7 -42.21 19.99 -23.17
CA PHE A 7 -41.03 20.86 -23.40
C PHE A 7 -40.49 21.71 -22.23
N LEU A 8 -39.31 21.44 -21.65
CA LEU A 8 -37.93 21.45 -22.21
C LEU A 8 -37.49 22.81 -22.75
N VAL A 9 -36.86 23.64 -21.90
CA VAL A 9 -35.66 24.43 -22.28
C VAL A 9 -34.73 24.52 -21.08
N LEU A 10 -33.53 23.99 -21.29
CA LEU A 10 -32.35 23.98 -20.44
C LEU A 10 -31.50 25.21 -20.81
N LEU A 11 -31.17 26.08 -19.85
CA LEU A 11 -30.20 27.18 -20.03
C LEU A 11 -29.21 27.12 -18.87
N LEU A 12 -28.11 26.40 -19.08
CA LEU A 12 -26.91 26.41 -18.25
C LEU A 12 -25.98 27.50 -18.78
N ALA A 13 -25.81 28.56 -17.99
CA ALA A 13 -24.79 29.58 -18.22
C ALA A 13 -23.46 29.08 -17.62
N THR A 14 -22.49 28.74 -18.47
CA THR A 14 -21.11 28.44 -18.06
C THR A 14 -20.29 29.73 -18.05
N THR A 15 -19.95 30.20 -16.86
CA THR A 15 -18.88 31.20 -16.64
C THR A 15 -17.53 30.50 -16.65
N ALA A 16 -16.72 30.74 -17.68
CA ALA A 16 -15.31 30.34 -17.72
C ALA A 16 -14.45 31.61 -17.90
N CYS A 17 -13.84 32.07 -16.80
CA CYS A 17 -12.74 33.04 -16.83
C CYS A 17 -11.43 32.24 -16.84
N GLY A 18 -10.75 32.22 -18.00
CA GLY A 18 -9.39 31.72 -18.12
C GLY A 18 -8.39 32.85 -17.87
N VAL A 19 -7.58 32.71 -16.83
CA VAL A 19 -6.40 33.54 -16.54
C VAL A 19 -5.23 33.01 -17.38
N ALA A 20 -4.57 33.92 -18.09
CA ALA A 20 -3.35 33.65 -18.85
C ALA A 20 -2.12 33.92 -17.97
N GLU A 21 -1.26 32.92 -17.81
CA GLU A 21 0.04 33.05 -17.16
C GLU A 21 1.18 32.84 -18.18
N PRO A 22 2.21 33.71 -18.19
CA PRO A 22 3.26 33.70 -19.19
C PRO A 22 4.38 32.70 -18.87
N ASP A 23 4.78 31.97 -19.91
CA ASP A 23 5.85 30.97 -19.92
C ASP A 23 7.22 31.66 -19.87
N SER A 24 8.04 31.31 -18.88
CA SER A 24 9.42 31.79 -18.74
C SER A 24 10.25 30.73 -18.02
N ARG A 25 10.73 29.74 -18.79
CA ARG A 25 11.81 28.86 -18.37
C ARG A 25 12.95 28.93 -19.37
N SER A 26 13.93 29.74 -18.99
CA SER A 26 15.30 29.75 -19.48
C SER A 26 15.92 28.36 -19.41
N GLY A 27 16.35 27.85 -20.56
CA GLY A 27 17.21 26.68 -20.66
C GLY A 27 18.60 26.98 -20.11
N ILE A 28 19.04 26.17 -19.16
CA ILE A 28 20.44 26.09 -18.73
C ILE A 28 20.97 24.77 -19.27
N GLU A 29 21.81 24.88 -20.30
CA GLU A 29 22.57 23.80 -20.92
C GLU A 29 23.85 23.55 -20.11
N PRO A 30 24.13 22.32 -19.65
CA PRO A 30 25.41 21.99 -19.04
C PRO A 30 26.44 21.64 -20.14
N PRO A 31 27.67 22.19 -20.09
CA PRO A 31 28.68 21.92 -21.11
C PRO A 31 29.25 20.51 -21.00
N ASN A 32 29.17 19.81 -22.13
CA ASN A 32 29.90 18.60 -22.47
C ASN A 32 31.42 18.81 -22.32
N ARG A 33 32.07 18.06 -21.43
CA ARG A 33 33.54 17.91 -21.42
C ARG A 33 33.90 16.44 -21.59
N THR A 34 34.20 16.08 -22.83
CA THR A 34 35.00 14.92 -23.20
C THR A 34 36.47 15.17 -22.82
N ALA A 35 36.98 14.41 -21.86
CA ALA A 35 38.41 14.27 -21.61
C ALA A 35 38.76 12.78 -21.69
N ALA A 36 39.56 12.44 -22.71
CA ALA A 36 40.16 11.12 -22.91
C ALA A 36 41.41 10.99 -22.03
N GLY A 37 41.54 9.87 -21.33
CA GLY A 37 42.73 9.46 -20.57
C GLY A 37 42.55 8.02 -20.09
N GLY A 38 43.43 7.11 -20.51
CA GLY A 38 43.25 5.66 -20.40
C GLY A 38 43.68 5.00 -19.07
N ALA A 39 43.01 3.88 -18.79
CA ALA A 39 43.39 2.58 -18.17
C ALA A 39 44.27 2.52 -16.88
N PRO A 40 44.15 1.48 -16.00
CA PRO A 40 43.61 0.14 -16.27
C PRO A 40 42.64 -0.47 -15.23
N ASP A 41 41.85 -1.43 -15.72
CA ASP A 41 41.33 -2.65 -15.07
C ASP A 41 40.95 -2.60 -13.58
N ALA A 42 39.72 -2.13 -13.31
CA ALA A 42 38.96 -2.56 -12.15
C ALA A 42 37.96 -3.62 -12.62
N GLN A 43 38.07 -4.80 -12.04
CA GLN A 43 37.22 -5.96 -12.32
C GLN A 43 35.75 -5.57 -12.09
N ASP A 44 35.00 -5.53 -13.19
CA ASP A 44 33.55 -5.49 -13.19
C ASP A 44 33.02 -6.73 -12.47
N ALA A 45 32.76 -6.59 -11.16
CA ALA A 45 31.80 -7.43 -10.49
C ALA A 45 30.45 -7.15 -11.16
N ALA A 46 30.11 -7.98 -12.13
CA ALA A 46 28.84 -7.97 -12.82
C ALA A 46 27.71 -7.97 -11.78
N PHE A 47 27.16 -6.78 -11.53
CA PHE A 47 25.85 -6.63 -10.92
C PHE A 47 24.88 -7.23 -11.93
N THR A 48 24.58 -8.51 -11.75
CA THR A 48 23.40 -9.11 -12.36
C THR A 48 22.22 -8.47 -11.66
N GLY A 49 21.82 -7.30 -12.16
CA GLY A 49 20.51 -6.73 -11.90
C GLY A 49 19.49 -7.73 -12.41
N GLY A 50 19.09 -8.66 -11.54
CA GLY A 50 17.94 -9.50 -11.77
C GLY A 50 16.78 -8.57 -12.10
N GLU A 51 16.18 -8.78 -13.27
CA GLU A 51 15.02 -8.03 -13.71
C GLU A 51 14.02 -7.96 -12.54
N ALA A 52 13.85 -6.75 -12.02
CA ALA A 52 12.78 -6.46 -11.08
C ALA A 52 11.47 -6.69 -11.84
N SER A 53 10.95 -7.91 -11.74
CA SER A 53 9.56 -8.16 -12.08
C SER A 53 8.74 -7.17 -11.28
N ARG A 54 7.88 -6.40 -11.95
CA ARG A 54 7.05 -5.37 -11.31
C ARG A 54 6.16 -5.94 -10.18
N GLU A 55 6.06 -7.26 -10.09
CA GLU A 55 5.41 -8.05 -9.04
C GLU A 55 6.19 -8.14 -7.70
N ALA A 56 7.52 -8.00 -7.70
CA ALA A 56 8.35 -8.17 -6.50
C ALA A 56 9.26 -6.95 -6.36
N GLY A 57 9.08 -6.17 -5.30
CA GLY A 57 9.90 -4.98 -5.02
C GLY A 57 11.42 -5.28 -5.04
N PRO A 58 12.26 -4.24 -5.19
CA PRO A 58 13.72 -4.40 -5.29
C PRO A 58 14.28 -5.19 -4.08
N ASP A 59 15.27 -6.06 -4.31
CA ASP A 59 15.94 -6.83 -3.25
C ASP A 59 17.33 -6.26 -2.98
N ILE A 60 17.66 -6.05 -1.71
CA ILE A 60 19.00 -5.67 -1.27
C ILE A 60 19.34 -6.60 -0.10
N GLY A 61 20.27 -7.52 -0.34
CA GLY A 61 20.77 -8.41 0.72
C GLY A 61 21.66 -7.63 1.69
N THR A 62 21.50 -7.88 2.99
CA THR A 62 22.32 -7.27 4.05
C THR A 62 23.79 -7.65 3.99
N ALA A 63 24.13 -8.73 3.27
CA ALA A 63 25.51 -9.13 3.00
C ALA A 63 26.31 -8.06 2.22
N ALA A 64 25.64 -7.17 1.49
CA ALA A 64 26.30 -6.12 0.72
C ALA A 64 26.66 -4.87 1.55
N ALA A 65 26.10 -4.71 2.77
CA ALA A 65 26.24 -3.47 3.54
C ALA A 65 26.07 -3.70 5.06
N PRO A 66 27.10 -4.18 5.79
CA PRO A 66 27.01 -4.55 7.21
C PRO A 66 26.80 -3.37 8.16
N ASP A 67 27.13 -2.14 7.74
CA ASP A 67 26.94 -0.92 8.53
C ASP A 67 25.63 -0.18 8.22
N VAL A 68 24.80 -0.74 7.32
CA VAL A 68 23.57 -0.10 6.86
C VAL A 68 22.35 -0.71 7.56
N ALA A 69 21.62 0.12 8.29
CA ALA A 69 20.32 -0.22 8.84
C ALA A 69 19.26 -0.11 7.73
N PHE A 70 18.73 -1.26 7.31
CA PHE A 70 17.64 -1.30 6.35
C PHE A 70 16.28 -1.25 7.04
N SER A 71 15.29 -0.66 6.37
CA SER A 71 13.87 -0.74 6.72
C SER A 71 13.00 -0.98 5.49
N TYR A 72 11.94 -1.77 5.67
CA TYR A 72 11.03 -2.18 4.61
C TYR A 72 9.62 -1.66 4.91
N ARG A 73 8.96 -1.08 3.91
CA ARG A 73 7.58 -0.63 4.02
C ARG A 73 6.81 -1.04 2.78
N TYR A 74 5.71 -1.76 2.98
CA TYR A 74 4.80 -2.18 1.92
C TYR A 74 3.39 -1.67 2.16
N GLY A 75 2.74 -1.27 1.08
CA GLY A 75 1.31 -0.99 1.03
C GLY A 75 0.64 -2.03 0.14
N PHE A 76 -0.29 -2.78 0.70
CA PHE A 76 -1.03 -3.83 0.02
C PHE A 76 -2.49 -3.42 -0.17
N ARG A 77 -3.00 -3.69 -1.36
CA ARG A 77 -4.39 -3.53 -1.74
C ARG A 77 -5.02 -4.91 -1.85
N LEU A 78 -6.06 -5.16 -1.07
CA LEU A 78 -6.73 -6.45 -0.94
C LEU A 78 -8.25 -6.22 -0.86
N SER A 79 -9.04 -7.24 -1.13
CA SER A 79 -10.46 -7.21 -0.78
C SER A 79 -10.62 -7.26 0.75
N ALA A 80 -11.67 -6.61 1.27
CA ALA A 80 -11.88 -6.43 2.70
C ALA A 80 -11.97 -7.76 3.47
N ASP A 81 -12.57 -8.79 2.86
CA ASP A 81 -12.73 -10.14 3.40
C ASP A 81 -11.40 -10.92 3.50
N ARG A 82 -10.35 -10.50 2.78
CA ARG A 82 -9.04 -11.19 2.74
C ARG A 82 -8.00 -10.58 3.66
N ILE A 83 -8.16 -9.32 4.07
CA ILE A 83 -7.16 -8.61 4.87
C ILE A 83 -6.82 -9.36 6.16
N ALA A 84 -7.83 -9.81 6.91
CA ALA A 84 -7.60 -10.51 8.17
C ALA A 84 -6.83 -11.83 7.98
N ALA A 85 -7.17 -12.59 6.94
CA ALA A 85 -6.50 -13.86 6.64
C ALA A 85 -5.04 -13.64 6.21
N VAL A 86 -4.77 -12.68 5.33
CA VAL A 86 -3.40 -12.36 4.89
C VAL A 86 -2.56 -11.80 6.05
N GLN A 87 -3.16 -10.95 6.89
CA GLN A 87 -2.48 -10.44 8.07
C GLN A 87 -2.09 -11.59 9.02
N GLY A 88 -2.97 -12.56 9.23
CA GLY A 88 -2.68 -13.78 9.99
C GLY A 88 -1.55 -14.60 9.37
N GLN A 89 -1.55 -14.81 8.05
CA GLN A 89 -0.45 -15.51 7.36
C GLN A 89 0.89 -14.81 7.54
N HIS A 90 0.93 -13.48 7.55
CA HIS A 90 2.16 -12.73 7.82
C HIS A 90 2.64 -12.89 9.27
N GLN A 91 1.72 -13.02 10.23
CA GLN A 91 2.07 -13.37 11.62
C GLN A 91 2.69 -14.77 11.69
N GLU A 92 2.09 -15.76 11.02
CA GLU A 92 2.62 -17.13 10.98
C GLU A 92 4.03 -17.19 10.38
N ILE A 93 4.31 -16.41 9.32
CA ILE A 93 5.66 -16.31 8.76
C ILE A 93 6.64 -15.82 9.83
N CYS A 94 6.26 -14.79 10.59
CA CYS A 94 7.09 -14.26 11.66
C CYS A 94 7.34 -15.29 12.77
N GLU A 95 6.29 -16.01 13.19
CA GLU A 95 6.37 -17.04 14.23
C GLU A 95 7.32 -18.18 13.85
N ARG A 96 7.36 -18.59 12.57
CA ARG A 96 8.31 -19.60 12.08
C ARG A 96 9.77 -19.18 12.18
N LEU A 97 10.07 -17.88 12.21
CA LEU A 97 11.44 -17.38 12.37
C LEU A 97 11.90 -17.36 13.84
N THR A 98 11.01 -17.69 14.80
CA THR A 98 11.21 -17.61 16.25
C THR A 98 11.29 -16.17 16.78
N LEU A 99 10.98 -15.99 18.07
CA LEU A 99 10.98 -14.68 18.75
C LEU A 99 12.34 -13.96 18.74
N ALA A 100 13.44 -14.70 18.56
CA ALA A 100 14.78 -14.14 18.47
C ALA A 100 15.04 -13.47 17.12
N ARG A 101 14.36 -13.91 16.05
CA ARG A 101 14.60 -13.41 14.68
C ARG A 101 13.41 -12.68 14.08
N CYS A 102 12.21 -12.81 14.64
CA CYS A 102 11.09 -11.98 14.26
C CYS A 102 10.20 -11.73 15.47
N ARG A 103 9.88 -10.45 15.69
CA ARG A 103 8.95 -10.01 16.73
C ARG A 103 7.95 -9.04 16.12
N ILE A 104 6.67 -9.26 16.40
CA ILE A 104 5.61 -8.29 16.09
C ILE A 104 5.75 -7.12 17.07
N THR A 105 5.93 -5.91 16.55
CA THR A 105 6.11 -4.67 17.33
C THR A 105 4.86 -3.80 17.33
N GLY A 106 3.89 -4.07 16.47
CA GLY A 106 2.60 -3.39 16.46
C GLY A 106 1.61 -4.03 15.50
N MET A 107 0.32 -3.88 15.81
CA MET A 107 -0.78 -4.38 14.98
C MET A 107 -2.00 -3.48 15.14
N SER A 108 -2.69 -3.20 14.03
CA SER A 108 -4.01 -2.58 14.04
C SER A 108 -4.89 -3.16 12.95
N TYR A 109 -6.20 -3.13 13.18
CA TYR A 109 -7.24 -3.51 12.23
C TYR A 109 -8.47 -2.65 12.49
N ARG A 110 -9.02 -2.04 11.45
CA ARG A 110 -10.18 -1.16 11.51
C ARG A 110 -11.07 -1.40 10.29
N ALA A 111 -12.35 -1.68 10.54
CA ALA A 111 -13.36 -1.83 9.52
C ALA A 111 -14.44 -0.78 9.75
N ASP A 112 -14.66 0.09 8.78
CA ASP A 112 -15.72 1.10 8.86
C ASP A 112 -17.02 0.60 8.26
N ASN A 113 -16.92 -0.22 7.22
CA ASN A 113 -18.01 -0.98 6.63
C ASN A 113 -17.44 -2.23 5.94
N GLU A 114 -18.30 -3.02 5.30
CA GLU A 114 -17.92 -4.29 4.65
C GLU A 114 -16.90 -4.13 3.50
N ARG A 115 -16.72 -2.93 2.95
CA ARG A 115 -15.82 -2.65 1.82
C ARG A 115 -14.60 -1.80 2.19
N ASP A 116 -14.71 -1.00 3.24
CA ASP A 116 -13.68 -0.07 3.70
C ASP A 116 -13.00 -0.61 4.96
N VAL A 117 -11.86 -1.27 4.75
CA VAL A 117 -11.04 -1.84 5.82
C VAL A 117 -9.61 -1.33 5.70
N GLU A 118 -9.01 -0.99 6.82
CA GLU A 118 -7.60 -0.62 6.96
C GLU A 118 -6.96 -1.49 8.04
N ALA A 119 -5.75 -1.98 7.79
CA ALA A 119 -4.97 -2.70 8.78
C ALA A 119 -3.49 -2.39 8.67
N MET A 120 -2.76 -2.64 9.74
CA MET A 120 -1.31 -2.49 9.78
C MET A 120 -0.69 -3.61 10.62
N LEU A 121 0.48 -4.08 10.20
CA LEU A 121 1.30 -5.01 10.96
C LEU A 121 2.77 -4.57 10.89
N ALA A 122 3.41 -4.43 12.05
CA ALA A 122 4.78 -3.97 12.18
C ALA A 122 5.62 -5.04 12.86
N PHE A 123 6.83 -5.23 12.36
CA PHE A 123 7.77 -6.26 12.81
C PHE A 123 9.16 -5.66 13.04
N ALA A 124 9.89 -6.27 13.97
CA ALA A 124 11.34 -6.22 14.05
C ALA A 124 11.88 -7.58 13.62
N VAL A 125 12.55 -7.62 12.47
CA VAL A 125 13.05 -8.85 11.84
C VAL A 125 14.57 -8.86 11.88
N ASP A 126 15.17 -10.04 12.04
CA ASP A 126 16.59 -10.26 11.89
C ASP A 126 17.06 -9.75 10.51
N PRO A 127 18.09 -8.89 10.44
CA PRO A 127 18.50 -8.28 9.17
C PRO A 127 18.82 -9.31 8.08
N ALA A 128 19.40 -10.46 8.44
CA ALA A 128 19.71 -11.53 7.49
C ALA A 128 18.44 -12.24 6.94
N ALA A 129 17.32 -12.17 7.65
CA ALA A 129 16.04 -12.76 7.22
C ALA A 129 15.08 -11.77 6.56
N ALA A 130 15.26 -10.45 6.75
CA ALA A 130 14.28 -9.43 6.39
C ALA A 130 13.88 -9.40 4.90
N GLY A 131 14.85 -9.57 4.00
CA GLY A 131 14.59 -9.64 2.55
C GLY A 131 13.74 -10.86 2.17
N ALA A 132 14.10 -12.05 2.67
CA ALA A 132 13.35 -13.28 2.43
C ALA A 132 11.95 -13.23 3.05
N PHE A 133 11.84 -12.71 4.27
CA PHE A 133 10.58 -12.47 4.97
C PHE A 133 9.64 -11.59 4.12
N SER A 134 10.15 -10.47 3.61
CA SER A 134 9.36 -9.53 2.81
C SER A 134 8.89 -10.13 1.50
N ARG A 135 9.73 -10.94 0.82
CA ARG A 135 9.34 -11.64 -0.40
C ARG A 135 8.27 -12.70 -0.15
N GLU A 136 8.40 -13.47 0.92
CA GLU A 136 7.38 -14.46 1.26
C GLU A 136 6.05 -13.79 1.57
N ALA A 137 6.06 -12.69 2.32
CA ALA A 137 4.86 -11.90 2.60
C ALA A 137 4.19 -11.40 1.32
N VAL A 138 4.97 -10.84 0.39
CA VAL A 138 4.45 -10.44 -0.94
C VAL A 138 3.78 -11.61 -1.66
N GLN A 139 4.38 -12.80 -1.64
CA GLN A 139 3.79 -13.98 -2.28
C GLN A 139 2.44 -14.38 -1.65
N ARG A 140 2.28 -14.23 -0.33
CA ARG A 140 0.99 -14.48 0.34
C ARG A 140 -0.08 -13.49 -0.10
N VAL A 141 0.27 -12.22 -0.26
CA VAL A 141 -0.63 -11.18 -0.76
C VAL A 141 -1.06 -11.51 -2.19
N THR A 142 -0.13 -11.82 -3.09
CA THR A 142 -0.42 -12.18 -4.48
C THR A 142 -1.27 -13.45 -4.57
N ALA A 143 -1.00 -14.46 -3.74
CA ALA A 143 -1.80 -15.69 -3.68
C ALA A 143 -3.23 -15.46 -3.17
N ALA A 144 -3.49 -14.34 -2.49
CA ALA A 144 -4.80 -13.90 -2.05
C ALA A 144 -5.44 -12.89 -3.02
N ASP A 145 -4.99 -12.85 -4.27
CA ASP A 145 -5.41 -11.92 -5.33
C ASP A 145 -5.24 -10.42 -4.94
N GLY A 146 -4.29 -10.14 -4.04
CA GLY A 146 -3.90 -8.80 -3.66
C GLY A 146 -2.82 -8.20 -4.57
N ALA A 147 -2.69 -6.88 -4.51
CA ALA A 147 -1.68 -6.13 -5.25
C ALA A 147 -0.79 -5.29 -4.33
N ILE A 148 0.47 -5.09 -4.74
CA ILE A 148 1.39 -4.16 -4.09
C ILE A 148 1.13 -2.76 -4.66
N ALA A 149 0.70 -1.85 -3.79
CA ALA A 149 0.49 -0.45 -4.14
C ALA A 149 1.71 0.44 -3.79
N GLU A 150 2.50 0.02 -2.79
CA GLU A 150 3.71 0.73 -2.37
C GLU A 150 4.77 -0.29 -1.94
N SER A 151 6.01 -0.07 -2.35
CA SER A 151 7.19 -0.79 -1.85
C SER A 151 8.31 0.23 -1.66
N ARG A 152 8.73 0.45 -0.41
CA ARG A 152 9.84 1.32 -0.06
C ARG A 152 10.85 0.55 0.78
N ILE A 153 12.10 0.58 0.35
CA ILE A 153 13.24 0.08 1.09
C ILE A 153 14.17 1.26 1.30
N THR A 154 14.56 1.49 2.55
CA THR A 154 15.46 2.58 2.92
C THR A 154 16.65 1.99 3.65
N GLY A 155 17.86 2.33 3.22
CA GLY A 155 19.09 2.01 3.91
C GLY A 155 19.73 3.30 4.45
N GLU A 156 20.10 3.29 5.72
CA GLU A 156 20.83 4.37 6.38
C GLU A 156 22.13 3.81 6.96
N ASP A 157 23.26 4.52 6.77
CA ASP A 157 24.52 4.16 7.43
C ASP A 157 24.42 4.48 8.93
N ALA A 158 24.17 3.44 9.73
CA ALA A 158 24.11 3.52 11.19
C ALA A 158 25.44 3.14 11.85
N GLY A 159 26.30 2.39 11.15
CA GLY A 159 27.58 1.91 11.68
C GLY A 159 28.64 3.00 11.82
N THR A 160 28.77 3.86 10.82
CA THR A 160 29.71 4.99 10.86
C THR A 160 29.42 5.98 11.99
N PRO A 161 28.19 6.53 12.14
CA PRO A 161 27.89 7.43 13.25
C PRO A 161 27.99 6.74 14.61
N LEU A 162 27.67 5.45 14.72
CA LEU A 162 27.86 4.68 15.94
C LEU A 162 29.33 4.62 16.37
N ARG A 163 30.25 4.27 15.46
CA ARG A 163 31.69 4.25 15.75
C ARG A 163 32.22 5.62 16.10
N ALA A 164 31.74 6.67 15.44
CA ALA A 164 32.11 8.05 15.77
C ALA A 164 31.65 8.44 17.20
N SER A 165 30.40 8.12 17.57
CA SER A 165 29.86 8.36 18.90
C SER A 165 30.64 7.58 19.97
N GLN A 166 31.00 6.32 19.70
CA GLN A 166 31.79 5.50 20.63
C GLN A 166 33.18 6.08 20.87
N ARG A 167 33.87 6.57 19.83
CA ARG A 167 35.17 7.24 19.97
C ARG A 167 35.06 8.54 20.76
N GLY A 168 34.12 9.41 20.39
CA GLY A 168 33.89 10.66 21.12
C GLY A 168 33.53 10.43 22.59
N ARG A 169 32.72 9.40 22.89
CA ARG A 169 32.41 9.03 24.28
C ARG A 169 33.65 8.59 25.07
N ALA A 170 34.51 7.76 24.47
CA ALA A 170 35.74 7.31 25.14
C ALA A 170 36.69 8.48 25.46
N GLU A 171 36.78 9.47 24.55
CA GLU A 171 37.54 10.70 24.77
C GLU A 171 36.97 11.52 25.94
N LEU A 172 35.66 11.76 25.95
CA LEU A 172 35.00 12.50 27.04
C LEU A 172 35.07 11.77 28.39
N GLU A 173 34.98 10.44 28.40
CA GLU A 173 35.14 9.62 29.61
C GLU A 173 36.57 9.72 30.16
N ALA A 174 37.59 9.73 29.29
CA ALA A 174 38.97 9.96 29.70
C ALA A 174 39.17 11.37 30.28
N ASP A 175 38.54 12.39 29.69
CA ASP A 175 38.59 13.78 30.16
C ASP A 175 37.92 13.95 31.52
N LEU A 176 36.74 13.35 31.68
CA LEU A 176 36.02 13.32 32.95
C LEU A 176 36.85 12.63 34.03
N ALA A 177 37.47 11.50 33.73
CA ALA A 177 38.33 10.78 34.68
C ALA A 177 39.53 11.63 35.14
N ARG A 178 40.13 12.43 34.25
CA ARG A 178 41.20 13.38 34.62
C ARG A 178 40.69 14.49 35.54
N ILE A 179 39.53 15.08 35.24
CA ILE A 179 38.92 16.13 36.08
C ILE A 179 38.54 15.56 37.45
N GLU A 180 37.93 14.38 37.51
CA GLU A 180 37.56 13.72 38.77
C GLU A 180 38.80 13.38 39.60
N THR A 181 39.91 12.98 38.96
CA THR A 181 41.17 12.76 39.65
C THR A 181 41.72 14.05 40.26
N ARG A 182 41.65 15.17 39.52
CA ARG A 182 42.05 16.49 40.04
C ARG A 182 41.16 16.95 41.19
N LEU A 183 39.84 16.76 41.06
CA LEU A 183 38.86 17.09 42.11
C LEU A 183 39.12 16.32 43.42
N ARG A 184 39.52 15.04 43.35
CA ARG A 184 39.87 14.24 44.54
C ARG A 184 41.10 14.75 45.29
N GLY A 185 42.03 15.42 44.60
CA GLY A 185 43.24 15.99 45.20
C GLY A 185 43.09 17.44 45.69
N LEU A 186 41.96 18.09 45.41
CA LEU A 186 41.71 19.50 45.76
C LEU A 186 41.09 19.64 47.16
N ASP A 187 41.48 20.70 47.87
CA ASP A 187 40.85 21.07 49.13
C ASP A 187 39.36 21.42 48.91
N PRO A 188 38.46 21.06 49.84
CA PRO A 188 37.04 21.37 49.73
C PRO A 188 36.69 22.86 49.53
N MET A 189 37.53 23.78 49.99
CA MET A 189 37.34 25.24 49.87
C MET A 189 38.15 25.87 48.74
N ALA A 190 38.82 25.08 47.90
CA ALA A 190 39.58 25.61 46.77
C ALA A 190 38.66 26.35 45.79
N ALA A 191 38.98 27.60 45.47
CA ALA A 191 38.18 28.45 44.57
C ALA A 191 37.98 27.84 43.16
N GLU A 192 38.92 27.01 42.69
CA GLU A 192 38.84 26.29 41.42
C GLU A 192 37.78 25.16 41.40
N LYS A 193 37.43 24.60 42.57
CA LYS A 193 36.63 23.38 42.68
C LYS A 193 35.27 23.50 42.00
N GLY A 194 34.57 24.62 42.22
CA GLY A 194 33.24 24.85 41.62
C GLY A 194 33.29 24.89 40.09
N GLY A 195 34.37 25.41 39.49
CA GLY A 195 34.56 25.42 38.05
C GLY A 195 34.74 24.01 37.46
N LEU A 196 35.57 23.19 38.12
CA LEU A 196 35.79 21.79 37.73
C LEU A 196 34.54 20.93 37.93
N GLU A 197 33.77 21.15 38.99
CA GLU A 197 32.49 20.47 39.21
C GLU A 197 31.47 20.80 38.12
N ALA A 198 31.37 22.08 37.74
CA ALA A 198 30.52 22.50 36.62
C ALA A 198 30.97 21.89 35.29
N GLN A 199 32.28 21.79 35.06
CA GLN A 199 32.83 21.14 33.87
C GLN A 199 32.53 19.63 33.85
N ALA A 200 32.73 18.94 34.97
CA ALA A 200 32.40 17.52 35.12
C ALA A 200 30.90 17.26 34.88
N ALA A 201 30.03 18.14 35.39
CA ALA A 201 28.59 18.04 35.15
C ALA A 201 28.23 18.17 33.66
N ARG A 202 28.88 19.09 32.93
CA ARG A 202 28.72 19.24 31.47
C ARG A 202 29.16 18.00 30.72
N LEU A 203 30.36 17.48 30.99
CA LEU A 203 30.87 16.26 30.35
C LEU A 203 29.97 15.05 30.60
N ARG A 204 29.46 14.89 31.84
CA ARG A 204 28.50 13.82 32.14
C ARG A 204 27.21 13.95 31.35
N ALA A 205 26.71 15.17 31.12
CA ALA A 205 25.53 15.38 30.30
C ALA A 205 25.78 15.03 28.83
N GLU A 206 26.94 15.40 28.29
CA GLU A 206 27.34 15.09 26.92
C GLU A 206 27.55 13.58 26.70
N ILE A 207 28.23 12.89 27.63
CA ILE A 207 28.39 11.43 27.61
C ILE A 207 27.04 10.71 27.60
N ARG A 208 26.06 11.20 28.38
CA ARG A 208 24.70 10.63 28.38
C ARG A 208 24.03 10.80 27.02
N ALA A 209 24.08 11.99 26.43
CA ALA A 209 23.51 12.24 25.11
C ALA A 209 24.14 11.35 24.02
N LEU A 210 25.47 11.18 24.03
CA LEU A 210 26.15 10.28 23.10
C LEU A 210 25.80 8.81 23.30
N ARG A 211 25.60 8.39 24.56
CA ARG A 211 25.17 7.02 24.88
C ARG A 211 23.76 6.76 24.32
N GLU A 212 22.81 7.65 24.57
CA GLU A 212 21.45 7.52 24.03
C GLU A 212 21.42 7.47 22.50
N ALA A 213 22.21 8.33 21.84
CA ALA A 213 22.35 8.31 20.39
C ALA A 213 22.98 7.00 19.88
N GLY A 214 24.01 6.50 20.56
CA GLY A 214 24.67 5.23 20.21
C GLY A 214 23.74 4.02 20.38
N ASP A 215 22.95 3.99 21.45
CA ASP A 215 22.00 2.90 21.72
C ASP A 215 20.91 2.84 20.63
N ALA A 216 20.44 4.00 20.16
CA ALA A 216 19.49 4.08 19.05
C ALA A 216 20.08 3.52 17.73
N GLN A 217 21.33 3.86 17.40
CA GLN A 217 22.00 3.35 16.20
C GLN A 217 22.27 1.84 16.29
N GLN A 218 22.67 1.37 17.46
CA GLN A 218 22.87 -0.07 17.70
C GLN A 218 21.55 -0.84 17.58
N ALA A 219 20.44 -0.30 18.09
CA ALA A 219 19.12 -0.91 17.92
C ALA A 219 18.68 -0.98 16.46
N ALA A 220 18.99 0.05 15.66
CA ALA A 220 18.71 0.08 14.23
C ALA A 220 19.52 -0.95 13.43
N LEU A 221 20.74 -1.28 13.86
CA LEU A 221 21.57 -2.34 13.26
C LEU A 221 21.16 -3.75 13.72
N ALA A 222 20.65 -3.89 14.95
CA ALA A 222 20.31 -5.19 15.52
C ALA A 222 19.06 -5.82 14.89
N THR A 223 18.13 -4.99 14.41
CA THR A 223 16.89 -5.47 13.80
C THR A 223 16.46 -4.58 12.64
N THR A 224 15.86 -5.17 11.64
CA THR A 224 15.26 -4.50 10.49
C THR A 224 13.77 -4.26 10.73
N PRO A 225 13.31 -3.00 10.78
CA PRO A 225 11.90 -2.69 10.85
C PRO A 225 11.20 -3.04 9.53
N VAL A 226 10.13 -3.83 9.61
CA VAL A 226 9.26 -4.16 8.47
C VAL A 226 7.84 -3.71 8.79
N LEU A 227 7.25 -2.90 7.90
CA LEU A 227 5.90 -2.36 8.06
C LEU A 227 5.03 -2.77 6.87
N PHE A 228 3.94 -3.47 7.15
CA PHE A 228 2.91 -3.79 6.18
C PHE A 228 1.64 -3.00 6.48
N ARG A 229 1.14 -2.28 5.48
CA ARG A 229 -0.17 -1.62 5.50
C ARG A 229 -1.08 -2.33 4.53
N TYR A 230 -2.32 -2.54 4.94
CA TYR A 230 -3.35 -3.17 4.13
C TYR A 230 -4.54 -2.22 4.02
N GLY A 231 -5.14 -2.15 2.84
CA GLY A 231 -6.34 -1.36 2.65
C GLY A 231 -7.26 -1.92 1.58
N ALA A 232 -8.56 -1.76 1.83
CA ALA A 232 -9.65 -2.04 0.93
C ALA A 232 -10.54 -0.79 0.76
N GLY A 233 -11.24 -0.70 -0.37
CA GLY A 233 -12.13 0.42 -0.66
C GLY A 233 -11.39 1.76 -0.63
N ARG A 234 -11.88 2.71 0.18
CA ARG A 234 -11.26 4.04 0.32
C ARG A 234 -9.90 4.05 1.03
N TYR A 235 -9.57 2.98 1.74
CA TYR A 235 -8.29 2.84 2.45
C TYR A 235 -7.22 2.13 1.64
N ALA A 236 -7.56 1.64 0.44
CA ALA A 236 -6.61 1.02 -0.46
C ALA A 236 -5.43 1.98 -0.75
N PRO A 237 -4.17 1.60 -0.46
CA PRO A 237 -3.02 2.43 -0.78
C PRO A 237 -2.85 2.58 -2.30
N GLY A 238 -2.27 3.69 -2.74
CA GLY A 238 -1.96 3.96 -4.15
C GLY A 238 -3.16 4.37 -5.01
N PRO A 239 -2.93 4.70 -6.30
CA PRO A 239 -4.02 5.00 -7.23
C PRO A 239 -4.90 3.77 -7.45
N ALA A 240 -6.21 4.00 -7.63
CA ALA A 240 -7.14 2.92 -7.97
C ALA A 240 -6.66 2.19 -9.23
N PRO A 241 -6.75 0.84 -9.28
CA PRO A 241 -6.36 0.11 -10.47
C PRO A 241 -7.19 0.56 -11.66
N THR A 242 -6.55 0.71 -12.81
CA THR A 242 -7.25 0.67 -14.10
C THR A 242 -7.66 -0.78 -14.33
N PRO A 243 -8.96 -1.11 -14.45
CA PRO A 243 -9.39 -2.49 -14.66
C PRO A 243 -8.76 -3.04 -15.93
N THR A 244 -8.05 -4.16 -15.84
CA THR A 244 -7.50 -4.85 -17.00
C THR A 244 -8.54 -5.79 -17.61
N LEU A 245 -8.55 -5.94 -18.93
CA LEU A 245 -9.47 -6.85 -19.65
C LEU A 245 -9.44 -8.29 -19.11
N ALA A 246 -8.30 -8.74 -18.58
CA ALA A 246 -8.14 -10.06 -18.00
C ALA A 246 -8.81 -10.20 -16.61
N GLU A 247 -8.75 -9.17 -15.77
CA GLU A 247 -9.45 -9.12 -14.48
C GLU A 247 -10.97 -9.02 -14.69
N THR A 248 -11.42 -8.20 -15.65
CA THR A 248 -12.84 -8.11 -16.03
C THR A 248 -13.38 -9.45 -16.54
N ALA A 249 -12.56 -10.25 -17.22
CA ALA A 249 -12.96 -11.57 -17.71
C ALA A 249 -13.12 -12.62 -16.58
N ARG A 250 -12.40 -12.51 -15.47
CA ARG A 250 -12.60 -13.36 -14.28
C ARG A 250 -13.81 -12.92 -13.46
N ASP A 251 -14.00 -11.61 -13.24
CA ASP A 251 -15.21 -11.04 -12.62
C ASP A 251 -16.49 -11.30 -13.45
N SER A 252 -16.33 -11.56 -14.76
CA SER A 252 -17.43 -11.95 -15.65
C SER A 252 -18.07 -13.29 -15.26
N GLY A 253 -17.36 -14.17 -14.55
CA GLY A 253 -17.90 -15.46 -14.09
C GLY A 253 -18.96 -15.32 -13.00
N GLU A 254 -18.72 -14.45 -12.02
CA GLU A 254 -19.67 -14.17 -10.94
C GLU A 254 -20.84 -13.30 -11.42
N THR A 255 -20.59 -12.35 -12.33
CA THR A 255 -21.66 -11.55 -12.95
C THR A 255 -22.52 -12.36 -13.93
N ALA A 256 -21.98 -13.39 -14.60
CA ALA A 256 -22.78 -14.31 -15.42
C ALA A 256 -23.77 -15.12 -14.57
N LEU A 257 -23.35 -15.58 -13.39
CA LEU A 257 -24.24 -16.29 -12.47
C LEU A 257 -25.30 -15.34 -11.88
N ALA A 258 -24.92 -14.13 -11.49
CA ALA A 258 -25.86 -13.11 -11.02
C ALA A 258 -26.86 -12.70 -12.12
N GLY A 259 -26.39 -12.55 -13.37
CA GLY A 259 -27.23 -12.28 -14.53
C GLY A 259 -28.19 -13.42 -14.85
N LEU A 260 -27.73 -14.67 -14.76
CA LEU A 260 -28.58 -15.86 -14.94
C LEU A 260 -29.67 -15.95 -13.87
N LEU A 261 -29.34 -15.66 -12.61
CA LEU A 261 -30.30 -15.63 -11.51
C LEU A 261 -31.32 -14.49 -11.68
N LEU A 262 -30.89 -13.33 -12.19
CA LEU A 262 -31.79 -12.22 -12.52
C LEU A 262 -32.75 -12.59 -13.65
N LEU A 263 -32.26 -13.23 -14.72
CA LEU A 263 -33.09 -13.72 -15.83
C LEU A 263 -34.09 -14.78 -15.35
N LEU A 264 -33.64 -15.74 -14.54
CA LEU A 264 -34.52 -16.75 -13.96
C LEU A 264 -35.63 -16.11 -13.12
N ARG A 265 -35.30 -15.09 -12.33
CA ARG A 265 -36.27 -14.35 -11.52
C ARG A 265 -37.30 -13.61 -12.38
N LEU A 266 -36.87 -12.98 -13.48
CA LEU A 266 -37.76 -12.34 -14.44
C LEU A 266 -38.69 -13.35 -15.12
N ILE A 267 -38.18 -14.53 -15.49
CA ILE A 267 -38.99 -15.61 -16.07
C ILE A 267 -40.05 -16.08 -15.08
N ILE A 268 -39.71 -16.26 -13.80
CA ILE A 268 -40.68 -16.66 -12.76
C ILE A 268 -41.81 -15.62 -12.62
N ILE A 269 -41.48 -14.33 -12.67
CA ILE A 269 -42.47 -13.23 -12.58
C ILE A 269 -43.30 -13.12 -13.87
N ALA A 270 -42.71 -13.33 -15.04
CA ALA A 270 -43.38 -13.20 -16.34
C ALA A 270 -44.19 -14.44 -16.73
N ALA A 271 -43.85 -15.62 -16.21
CA ALA A 271 -44.51 -16.89 -16.47
C ALA A 271 -46.04 -16.86 -16.28
N PRO A 272 -46.60 -16.33 -15.17
CA PRO A 272 -48.06 -16.29 -14.99
C PRO A 272 -48.76 -15.44 -16.06
N TRP A 273 -48.16 -14.32 -16.47
CA TRP A 273 -48.70 -13.44 -17.51
C TRP A 273 -48.64 -14.07 -18.89
N ALA A 274 -47.54 -14.76 -19.21
CA ALA A 274 -47.38 -15.49 -20.46
C ALA A 274 -48.42 -16.63 -20.56
N LEU A 275 -48.62 -17.40 -19.48
CA LEU A 275 -49.64 -18.45 -19.42
C LEU A 275 -51.06 -17.89 -19.55
N ALA A 276 -51.37 -16.77 -18.86
CA ALA A 276 -52.67 -16.12 -18.98
C ALA A 276 -52.94 -15.62 -20.40
N GLY A 277 -51.94 -15.01 -21.06
CA GLY A 277 -52.04 -14.56 -22.44
C GLY A 277 -52.24 -15.72 -23.42
N LEU A 278 -51.52 -16.82 -23.24
CA LEU A 278 -51.62 -18.01 -24.09
C LEU A 278 -52.97 -18.72 -23.93
N ALA A 279 -53.47 -18.81 -22.69
CA ALA A 279 -54.80 -19.32 -22.39
C ALA A 279 -55.90 -18.45 -23.02
N GLY A 280 -55.80 -17.11 -22.88
CA GLY A 280 -56.72 -16.17 -23.51
C GLY A 280 -56.72 -16.27 -25.04
N TRP A 281 -55.54 -16.36 -25.66
CA TRP A 281 -55.41 -16.56 -27.11
C TRP A 281 -56.02 -17.89 -27.57
N TRP A 282 -55.80 -18.96 -26.80
CA TRP A 282 -56.36 -20.29 -27.11
C TRP A 282 -57.89 -20.29 -27.04
N ILE A 283 -58.47 -19.62 -26.03
CA ILE A 283 -59.91 -19.44 -25.88
C ILE A 283 -60.48 -18.66 -27.07
N VAL A 284 -59.87 -17.52 -27.43
CA VAL A 284 -60.32 -16.70 -28.58
C VAL A 284 -60.24 -17.47 -29.89
N ARG A 285 -59.14 -18.20 -30.13
CA ARG A 285 -58.96 -19.03 -31.32
C ARG A 285 -60.00 -20.15 -31.38
N ARG A 286 -60.35 -20.76 -30.24
CA ARG A 286 -61.37 -21.79 -30.16
C ARG A 286 -62.77 -21.22 -30.41
N LEU A 287 -63.10 -20.07 -29.84
CA LEU A 287 -64.38 -19.40 -30.09
C LEU A 287 -64.52 -18.96 -31.55
N ARG A 288 -63.47 -18.38 -32.15
CA ARG A 288 -63.47 -17.99 -33.57
C ARG A 288 -63.68 -19.15 -34.54
N ARG A 289 -63.29 -20.38 -34.16
CA ARG A 289 -63.57 -21.59 -34.95
C ARG A 289 -65.04 -22.02 -34.90
N HIS A 290 -65.82 -21.51 -33.93
CA HIS A 290 -67.23 -21.83 -33.74
C HIS A 290 -68.18 -20.68 -34.11
N LEU A 291 -67.67 -19.54 -34.56
CA LEU A 291 -68.51 -18.49 -35.15
C LEU A 291 -68.76 -18.82 -36.62
N PRO A 292 -70.00 -19.18 -37.03
CA PRO A 292 -70.34 -19.28 -38.43
C PRO A 292 -70.15 -17.91 -39.10
N PRO A 293 -69.72 -17.86 -40.37
CA PRO A 293 -69.66 -16.61 -41.11
C PRO A 293 -71.04 -15.95 -41.03
N LEU A 294 -71.08 -14.68 -40.62
CA LEU A 294 -72.29 -13.87 -40.72
C LEU A 294 -72.67 -13.90 -42.20
N THR A 295 -73.68 -14.70 -42.50
CA THR A 295 -74.27 -14.80 -43.83
C THR A 295 -74.87 -13.42 -44.08
N ASN A 296 -74.14 -12.59 -44.83
CA ASN A 296 -74.72 -11.45 -45.51
C ASN A 296 -75.82 -12.01 -46.41
N ARG A 297 -77.05 -12.00 -45.90
CA ARG A 297 -78.23 -12.33 -46.69
C ARG A 297 -78.75 -11.02 -47.29
N PRO A 298 -79.00 -10.98 -48.61
CA PRO A 298 -79.47 -9.80 -49.31
C PRO A 298 -80.96 -9.59 -49.02
N GLU A 299 -81.35 -8.33 -48.83
CA GLU A 299 -82.72 -7.84 -48.78
C GLU A 299 -82.67 -6.43 -49.37
N THR A 300 -83.41 -6.01 -50.40
CA THR A 300 -84.42 -6.59 -51.30
C THR A 300 -84.66 -5.48 -52.33
N ASP A 301 -84.91 -5.84 -53.60
CA ASP A 301 -85.60 -4.97 -54.54
C ASP A 301 -86.96 -4.54 -53.95
N ALA A 302 -87.29 -3.25 -54.03
CA ALA A 302 -88.66 -2.76 -54.01
C ALA A 302 -88.77 -1.39 -54.70
N ALA A 303 -89.40 -1.43 -55.88
CA ALA A 303 -90.02 -0.35 -56.68
C ALA A 303 -89.10 0.60 -57.46
#